data_AF-A0A8D2ILI3-F1
#
_entry.id   AF-A0A8D2ILI3-F1
#
_cell.length_a   1.000
_cell.length_b   1.000
_cell.length_c   1.000
_cell.angle_alpha   90.00
_cell.angle_beta   90.00
_cell.angle_gamma   90.00
#
_symmetry.space_group_name_H-M   'P 1'
#
loop_
_entity.id
_entity.type
_entity.pdbx_description
1 polymer ?
#
loop_
_entity_poly.entity_id
_entity_poly.type
_entity_poly.pdbx_seq_one_letter_code
_entity_poly.pdbx_strand_id
1 'polypeptide(L)'
;MALWLALVWKMLRVPVFFLIVQPRMDVTEMSGGSSSLPSCQQEDSCAGDSGLPKSTHPITPSPPLLGRSQLQPIAPLNREVRESSRIQVSVILPVYNAECWLEECLKSVLEQDFQGSIELSIFNDASTDNSLNIIKKWKVLLEKVGIQVLLGGSGSSQPCGVGFAKNRAVEQSSGTYLCFLDSDDVMMPQRIRLQWDANLQHPKSVWMDDLEWKCFTFFCC
;
A
#
# COMPACT_ATOMS: atom_id res chain seq x y z
N MET A 1 -41.80 14.12 -12.25
CA MET A 1 -41.58 12.76 -11.69
C MET A 1 -40.70 11.85 -12.57
N ALA A 2 -40.29 12.25 -13.79
CA ALA A 2 -39.44 11.42 -14.65
C ALA A 2 -37.92 11.65 -14.49
N LEU A 3 -37.47 12.68 -13.75
CA LEU A 3 -36.04 12.96 -13.54
C LEU A 3 -35.41 12.19 -12.36
N TRP A 4 -36.23 11.66 -11.44
CA TRP A 4 -35.74 10.91 -10.26
C TRP A 4 -35.44 9.43 -10.56
N LEU A 5 -36.10 8.84 -11.57
CA LEU A 5 -35.86 7.45 -11.97
C LEU A 5 -34.58 7.27 -12.82
N ALA A 6 -34.09 8.33 -13.46
CA ALA A 6 -32.85 8.28 -14.24
C ALA A 6 -31.57 8.30 -13.36
N LEU A 7 -31.66 8.84 -12.13
CA LEU A 7 -30.56 8.86 -11.16
C LEU A 7 -30.39 7.49 -10.46
N VAL A 8 -31.48 6.76 -10.24
CA VAL A 8 -31.43 5.41 -9.64
C VAL A 8 -30.93 4.35 -10.63
N TRP A 9 -31.08 4.58 -11.95
CA TRP A 9 -30.69 3.59 -12.97
C TRP A 9 -29.22 3.69 -13.42
N LYS A 10 -28.51 4.76 -13.06
CA LYS A 10 -27.08 4.95 -13.43
C LYS A 10 -26.09 4.42 -12.37
N MET A 11 -26.58 3.88 -11.26
CA MET A 11 -25.76 3.22 -10.21
C MET A 11 -25.47 1.73 -10.48
N LEU A 12 -25.97 1.14 -11.58
CA LEU A 12 -25.85 -0.31 -11.85
C LEU A 12 -24.80 -0.70 -12.92
N ARG A 13 -23.86 0.18 -13.27
CA ARG A 13 -22.79 -0.16 -14.25
C ARG A 13 -21.44 0.47 -13.91
N VAL A 14 -21.00 0.29 -12.67
CA VAL A 14 -19.56 0.34 -12.38
C VAL A 14 -19.13 -1.11 -12.17
N PRO A 15 -18.13 -1.65 -12.89
CA PRO A 15 -17.61 -2.97 -12.58
C PRO A 15 -17.08 -2.90 -11.15
N VAL A 16 -17.75 -3.63 -10.26
CA VAL A 16 -17.38 -3.80 -8.86
C VAL A 16 -15.94 -4.32 -8.84
N PHE A 17 -14.99 -3.49 -8.41
CA PHE A 17 -13.60 -3.89 -8.27
C PHE A 17 -13.43 -4.52 -6.90
N PHE A 18 -13.30 -5.84 -6.92
CA PHE A 18 -13.30 -6.77 -5.80
C PHE A 18 -12.32 -6.41 -4.68
N LEU A 19 -12.78 -6.69 -3.46
CA LEU A 19 -12.16 -6.36 -2.19
C LEU A 19 -11.65 -7.65 -1.56
N ILE A 20 -10.35 -7.70 -1.25
CA ILE A 20 -9.61 -8.95 -1.08
C ILE A 20 -8.71 -8.85 0.15
N VAL A 21 -8.87 -9.76 1.11
CA VAL A 21 -7.80 -10.05 2.07
C VAL A 21 -6.94 -11.18 1.55
N GLN A 22 -5.72 -10.90 1.08
CA GLN A 22 -4.73 -11.93 0.74
C GLN A 22 -3.58 -11.92 1.73
N PRO A 23 -2.98 -13.08 2.04
CA PRO A 23 -1.60 -13.08 2.48
C PRO A 23 -0.74 -12.41 1.40
N ARG A 24 0.17 -11.53 1.82
CA ARG A 24 1.16 -10.97 0.91
C ARG A 24 2.00 -12.12 0.35
N MET A 25 1.97 -12.31 -0.96
CA MET A 25 2.84 -13.28 -1.64
C MET A 25 4.28 -12.75 -1.62
N ASP A 26 5.21 -13.54 -1.09
CA ASP A 26 6.64 -13.21 -1.15
C ASP A 26 7.12 -13.28 -2.61
N VAL A 27 7.65 -12.16 -3.12
CA VAL A 27 8.04 -11.98 -4.53
C VAL A 27 9.14 -12.97 -4.98
N THR A 28 9.76 -13.69 -4.05
CA THR A 28 10.76 -14.73 -4.30
C THR A 28 10.26 -16.00 -5.00
N GLU A 29 8.94 -16.25 -5.08
CA GLU A 29 8.42 -17.42 -5.82
C GLU A 29 8.08 -17.16 -7.30
N MET A 30 8.26 -15.93 -7.80
CA MET A 30 7.88 -15.54 -9.17
C MET A 30 9.04 -15.24 -10.12
N SER A 31 10.31 -15.50 -9.74
CA SER A 31 11.45 -15.30 -10.65
C SER A 31 11.63 -16.50 -11.60
N GLY A 32 10.73 -16.60 -12.57
CA GLY A 32 10.78 -17.58 -13.65
C GLY A 32 10.00 -17.08 -14.87
N GLY A 33 10.30 -15.87 -15.36
CA GLY A 33 9.61 -15.35 -16.54
C GLY A 33 10.07 -13.95 -16.92
N SER A 34 11.13 -13.87 -17.73
CA SER A 34 11.51 -12.64 -18.42
C SER A 34 10.41 -12.21 -19.40
N SER A 35 9.82 -11.03 -19.21
CA SER A 35 9.28 -10.28 -20.33
C SER A 35 9.33 -8.78 -20.05
N SER A 36 9.91 -8.09 -21.01
CA SER A 36 10.20 -6.66 -21.07
C SER A 36 8.94 -5.80 -21.06
N LEU A 37 8.93 -4.75 -20.23
CA LEU A 37 8.02 -3.61 -20.37
C LEU A 37 8.72 -2.48 -21.13
N PRO A 38 8.00 -1.71 -21.97
CA PRO A 38 8.60 -0.69 -22.82
C PRO A 38 8.85 0.59 -22.01
N SER A 39 10.06 1.13 -22.16
CA SER A 39 10.43 2.46 -21.70
C SER A 39 9.82 3.54 -22.60
N CYS A 40 9.19 4.55 -22.01
CA CYS A 40 8.90 5.80 -22.71
C CYS A 40 10.22 6.47 -23.10
N GLN A 41 10.47 6.58 -24.40
CA GLN A 41 11.58 7.35 -24.96
C GLN A 41 11.27 8.84 -24.93
N GLN A 42 12.28 9.63 -24.58
CA GLN A 42 12.50 10.92 -25.22
C GLN A 42 13.99 11.25 -25.20
N GLU A 43 14.55 11.34 -26.41
CA GLU A 43 15.86 11.91 -26.72
C GLU A 43 15.72 13.42 -26.90
N ASP A 44 16.74 14.16 -26.47
CA ASP A 44 17.39 15.32 -27.15
C ASP A 44 18.18 16.12 -26.10
N SER A 45 19.51 15.99 -26.03
CA SER A 45 20.56 16.56 -26.88
C SER A 45 20.92 18.01 -26.52
N CYS A 46 22.16 18.22 -26.03
CA CYS A 46 23.12 19.22 -26.52
C CYS A 46 24.40 19.27 -25.65
N ALA A 47 25.53 19.37 -26.35
CA ALA A 47 26.90 19.25 -25.88
C ALA A 47 27.46 20.50 -25.18
N GLY A 48 28.53 20.31 -24.39
CA GLY A 48 29.38 21.36 -23.86
C GLY A 48 30.68 20.80 -23.29
N ASP A 49 31.79 21.17 -23.93
CA ASP A 49 33.17 20.72 -23.78
C ASP A 49 33.91 21.32 -22.55
N SER A 50 35.06 20.71 -22.24
CA SER A 50 36.24 21.21 -21.52
C SER A 50 36.36 21.05 -20.00
N GLY A 51 37.47 20.42 -19.57
CA GLY A 51 38.14 20.76 -18.31
C GLY A 51 38.53 19.60 -17.37
N LEU A 52 39.55 18.82 -17.72
CA LEU A 52 40.27 17.97 -16.75
C LEU A 52 41.33 18.81 -16.01
N PRO A 53 41.44 18.69 -14.68
CA PRO A 53 42.74 18.75 -14.03
C PRO A 53 43.06 17.46 -13.25
N LYS A 54 44.27 16.94 -13.49
CA LYS A 54 44.89 15.81 -12.78
C LYS A 54 45.13 16.21 -11.32
N SER A 55 44.50 15.52 -10.37
CA SER A 55 44.85 15.61 -8.95
C SER A 55 45.87 14.53 -8.59
N THR A 56 47.06 14.98 -8.19
CA THR A 56 48.11 14.17 -7.57
C THR A 56 47.95 14.25 -6.05
N HIS A 57 47.46 13.18 -5.42
CA HIS A 57 47.55 13.02 -3.97
C HIS A 57 48.55 11.91 -3.61
N PRO A 58 49.47 12.14 -2.66
CA PRO A 58 50.43 11.14 -2.22
C PRO A 58 49.74 10.02 -1.44
N ILE A 59 50.07 8.78 -1.80
CA ILE A 59 49.65 7.55 -1.11
C ILE A 59 50.30 7.52 0.26
N THR A 60 49.51 7.63 1.32
CA THR A 60 49.95 7.33 2.69
C THR A 60 49.77 5.84 2.96
N PRO A 61 50.72 5.16 3.61
CA PRO A 61 50.59 3.74 3.90
C PRO A 61 49.50 3.50 4.94
N SER A 62 48.62 2.54 4.64
CA SER A 62 47.55 2.07 5.53
C SER A 62 48.14 1.54 6.86
N PRO A 63 47.50 1.82 8.01
CA PRO A 63 47.93 1.24 9.29
C PRO A 63 47.77 -0.29 9.28
N PRO A 64 48.61 -1.02 10.04
CA PRO A 64 48.59 -2.47 10.07
C PRO A 64 47.26 -3.00 10.60
N LEU A 65 46.71 -4.00 9.91
CA LEU A 65 45.47 -4.67 10.27
C LEU A 65 45.63 -5.34 11.64
N LEU A 66 45.00 -4.74 12.66
CA LEU A 66 44.87 -5.36 13.97
C LEU A 66 44.05 -6.65 13.82
N GLY A 67 44.59 -7.74 14.36
CA GLY A 67 44.07 -9.08 14.21
C GLY A 67 42.59 -9.20 14.61
N ARG A 68 41.87 -10.02 13.85
CA ARG A 68 40.49 -10.47 14.09
C ARG A 68 40.41 -11.21 15.43
N SER A 69 40.29 -10.48 16.54
CA SER A 69 39.87 -11.06 17.82
C SER A 69 38.35 -11.24 17.77
N GLN A 70 37.96 -12.50 17.59
CA GLN A 70 36.69 -13.12 18.00
C GLN A 70 35.46 -12.19 18.02
N LEU A 71 34.79 -12.09 16.86
CA LEU A 71 33.38 -11.71 16.84
C LEU A 71 32.60 -12.76 17.64
N GLN A 72 32.08 -12.37 18.81
CA GLN A 72 31.13 -13.21 19.53
C GLN A 72 29.81 -13.25 18.73
N PRO A 73 29.11 -14.39 18.66
CA PRO A 73 27.82 -14.47 17.99
C PRO A 73 26.84 -13.50 18.68
N ILE A 74 26.26 -12.60 17.89
CA ILE A 74 25.13 -11.78 18.32
C ILE A 74 24.01 -12.76 18.66
N ALA A 75 23.58 -12.79 19.92
CA ALA A 75 22.47 -13.65 20.35
C ALA A 75 21.24 -13.38 19.45
N PRO A 76 20.50 -14.42 19.03
CA PRO A 76 19.33 -14.22 18.18
C PRO A 76 18.32 -13.34 18.93
N LEU A 77 18.10 -12.14 18.42
CA LEU A 77 17.09 -11.21 18.93
C LEU A 77 15.74 -11.94 18.99
N ASN A 78 15.20 -12.12 20.20
CA ASN A 78 14.02 -12.92 20.52
C ASN A 78 12.91 -12.74 19.47
N ARG A 79 12.48 -13.86 18.86
CA ARG A 79 11.43 -13.93 17.84
C ARG A 79 10.11 -13.27 18.27
N GLU A 80 9.80 -13.32 19.56
CA GLU A 80 8.64 -12.67 20.17
C GLU A 80 8.64 -11.14 20.01
N VAL A 81 9.82 -10.50 20.07
CA VAL A 81 9.96 -9.05 19.83
C VAL A 81 9.73 -8.70 18.35
N ARG A 82 10.05 -9.62 17.44
CA ARG A 82 9.84 -9.45 15.98
C ARG A 82 8.38 -9.65 15.58
N GLU A 83 7.63 -10.50 16.26
CA GLU A 83 6.21 -10.73 15.97
C GLU A 83 5.34 -9.56 16.46
N SER A 84 5.67 -8.96 17.61
CA SER A 84 4.97 -7.78 18.16
C SER A 84 5.18 -6.48 17.36
N SER A 85 6.12 -6.44 16.42
CA SER A 85 6.51 -5.25 15.66
C SER A 85 6.17 -5.33 14.16
N ARG A 86 5.53 -6.43 13.71
CA ARG A 86 5.07 -6.56 12.33
C ARG A 86 3.69 -5.96 12.13
N ILE A 87 3.50 -5.28 11.00
CA ILE A 87 2.18 -4.88 10.53
C ILE A 87 1.39 -6.13 10.14
N GLN A 88 0.22 -6.31 10.75
CA GLN A 88 -0.66 -7.44 10.49
C GLN A 88 -1.53 -7.19 9.25
N VAL A 89 -2.13 -6.00 9.15
CA VAL A 89 -3.03 -5.64 8.05
C VAL A 89 -2.62 -4.30 7.44
N SER A 90 -2.42 -4.27 6.12
CA SER A 90 -2.29 -3.05 5.34
C SER A 90 -3.60 -2.76 4.60
N VAL A 91 -4.28 -1.67 4.96
CA VAL A 91 -5.42 -1.15 4.23
C VAL A 91 -4.93 -0.45 2.96
N ILE A 92 -5.38 -0.89 1.80
CA ILE A 92 -4.94 -0.40 0.49
C ILE A 92 -5.98 0.55 -0.07
N LEU A 93 -5.64 1.85 -0.10
CA LEU A 93 -6.55 2.94 -0.43
C LEU A 93 -6.06 3.74 -1.65
N PRO A 94 -6.55 3.43 -2.87
CA PRO A 94 -6.35 4.29 -4.03
C PRO A 94 -7.21 5.55 -3.90
N VAL A 95 -6.70 6.71 -4.31
CA VAL A 95 -7.44 7.97 -4.25
C VAL A 95 -7.26 8.75 -5.55
N TYR A 96 -8.37 9.14 -6.18
CA TYR A 96 -8.43 10.15 -7.23
C TYR A 96 -9.73 10.95 -7.11
N ASN A 97 -9.61 12.26 -6.85
CA ASN A 97 -10.73 13.19 -6.75
C ASN A 97 -11.90 12.70 -5.87
N ALA A 98 -11.60 12.37 -4.60
CA ALA A 98 -12.54 11.76 -3.66
C ALA A 98 -12.99 12.70 -2.52
N GLU A 99 -12.84 14.03 -2.66
CA GLU A 99 -13.03 14.97 -1.55
C GLU A 99 -14.37 14.85 -0.81
N CYS A 100 -15.44 14.47 -1.52
CA CYS A 100 -16.78 14.33 -0.97
C CYS A 100 -16.95 13.14 -0.01
N TRP A 101 -16.14 12.09 -0.16
CA TRP A 101 -16.33 10.79 0.52
C TRP A 101 -15.17 10.46 1.46
N LEU A 102 -14.00 11.03 1.19
CA LEU A 102 -12.74 10.61 1.79
C LEU A 102 -12.68 10.83 3.32
N GLU A 103 -13.37 11.85 3.85
CA GLU A 103 -13.46 12.07 5.30
C GLU A 103 -14.19 10.90 5.99
N GLU A 104 -15.30 10.41 5.43
CA GLU A 104 -16.05 9.28 5.99
C GLU A 104 -15.31 7.95 5.81
N CYS A 105 -14.70 7.74 4.64
CA CYS A 105 -13.84 6.60 4.36
C CYS A 105 -12.70 6.49 5.40
N LEU A 106 -11.92 7.56 5.61
CA LEU A 106 -10.80 7.58 6.55
C LEU A 106 -11.25 7.46 8.00
N LYS A 107 -12.40 8.04 8.36
CA LYS A 107 -13.02 7.84 9.66
C LYS A 107 -13.35 6.36 9.92
N SER A 108 -13.84 5.64 8.91
CA SER A 108 -14.14 4.21 9.04
C SER A 108 -12.92 3.32 9.30
N VAL A 109 -11.73 3.75 8.82
CA VAL A 109 -10.45 3.11 9.15
C VAL A 109 -10.08 3.34 10.62
N LEU A 110 -10.27 4.56 11.11
CA LEU A 110 -10.01 4.92 12.51
C LEU A 110 -10.92 4.14 13.48
N GLU A 111 -12.15 3.84 13.07
CA GLU A 111 -13.18 3.20 13.90
C GLU A 111 -13.12 1.67 13.92
N GLN A 112 -12.10 1.05 13.30
CA GLN A 112 -11.95 -0.41 13.32
C GLN A 112 -11.68 -0.94 14.74
N ASP A 113 -12.36 -2.02 15.14
CA ASP A 113 -12.24 -2.65 16.46
C ASP A 113 -11.14 -3.73 16.55
N PHE A 114 -10.33 -3.86 15.49
CA PHE A 114 -9.25 -4.82 15.40
C PHE A 114 -8.11 -4.47 16.36
N GLN A 115 -7.70 -5.45 17.17
CA GLN A 115 -6.67 -5.26 18.22
C GLN A 115 -5.24 -5.40 17.70
N GLY A 116 -5.07 -5.80 16.44
CA GLY A 116 -3.76 -5.96 15.81
C GLY A 116 -3.23 -4.66 15.19
N SER A 117 -2.02 -4.73 14.64
CA SER A 117 -1.37 -3.59 13.99
C SER A 117 -1.93 -3.32 12.58
N ILE A 118 -2.34 -2.06 12.35
CA ILE A 118 -2.86 -1.59 11.06
C ILE A 118 -1.91 -0.56 10.45
N GLU A 119 -1.66 -0.72 9.16
CA GLU A 119 -1.05 0.28 8.29
C GLU A 119 -2.09 0.73 7.26
N LEU A 120 -2.18 2.02 6.97
CA LEU A 120 -2.99 2.55 5.88
C LEU A 120 -2.07 3.01 4.75
N SER A 121 -2.12 2.33 3.62
CA SER A 121 -1.34 2.63 2.42
C SER A 121 -2.21 3.38 1.41
N ILE A 122 -2.00 4.69 1.32
CA ILE A 122 -2.73 5.60 0.44
C ILE A 122 -1.89 5.89 -0.80
N PHE A 123 -2.50 5.82 -1.98
CA PHE A 123 -1.88 6.29 -3.21
C PHE A 123 -2.77 7.32 -3.91
N ASN A 124 -2.31 8.57 -3.92
CA ASN A 124 -3.00 9.69 -4.57
C ASN A 124 -2.61 9.77 -6.06
N ASP A 125 -3.49 9.35 -6.95
CA ASP A 125 -3.26 9.25 -8.38
C ASP A 125 -3.63 10.55 -9.11
N ALA A 126 -2.89 11.63 -8.80
CA ALA A 126 -3.06 12.95 -9.42
C ALA A 126 -4.41 13.66 -9.14
N SER A 127 -4.93 13.57 -7.91
CA SER A 127 -6.11 14.37 -7.53
C SER A 127 -5.86 15.87 -7.69
N THR A 128 -6.89 16.56 -8.17
CA THR A 128 -6.94 18.00 -8.43
C THR A 128 -7.90 18.75 -7.50
N ASP A 129 -8.68 18.01 -6.72
CA ASP A 129 -9.61 18.51 -5.72
C ASP A 129 -8.94 18.61 -4.33
N ASN A 130 -9.74 18.75 -3.27
CA ASN A 130 -9.21 18.88 -1.90
C ASN A 130 -8.73 17.55 -1.27
N SER A 131 -8.73 16.42 -1.99
CA SER A 131 -8.39 15.09 -1.46
C SER A 131 -7.02 15.05 -0.78
N LEU A 132 -6.00 15.66 -1.39
CA LEU A 132 -4.64 15.65 -0.84
C LEU A 132 -4.55 16.35 0.54
N ASN A 133 -5.33 17.41 0.73
CA ASN A 133 -5.35 18.12 2.01
C ASN A 133 -6.08 17.30 3.09
N ILE A 134 -7.18 16.64 2.72
CA ILE A 134 -7.90 15.70 3.59
C ILE A 134 -6.97 14.58 4.04
N ILE A 135 -6.22 13.97 3.11
CA ILE A 135 -5.23 12.91 3.42
C ILE A 135 -4.20 13.40 4.43
N LYS A 136 -3.61 14.59 4.20
CA LYS A 136 -2.57 15.14 5.09
C LYS A 136 -3.11 15.40 6.51
N LYS A 137 -4.34 15.90 6.63
CA LYS A 137 -5.02 16.09 7.91
C LYS A 137 -5.22 14.76 8.64
N TRP A 138 -5.77 13.77 7.94
CA TRP A 138 -6.09 12.45 8.53
C TRP A 138 -4.85 11.62 8.85
N LYS A 139 -3.77 11.75 8.07
CA LYS A 139 -2.48 11.13 8.41
C LYS A 139 -2.05 11.47 9.83
N VAL A 140 -2.12 12.73 10.22
CA VAL A 140 -1.78 13.17 11.59
C VAL A 140 -2.72 12.58 12.64
N LEU A 141 -4.01 12.43 12.34
CA LEU A 141 -5.00 11.87 13.27
C LEU A 141 -4.83 10.36 13.47
N LEU A 142 -4.61 9.63 12.37
CA LEU A 142 -4.40 8.18 12.37
C LEU A 142 -3.08 7.80 13.04
N GLU A 143 -2.00 8.52 12.74
CA GLU A 143 -0.69 8.26 13.37
C GLU A 143 -0.70 8.55 14.87
N LYS A 144 -1.52 9.52 15.35
CA LYS A 144 -1.71 9.78 16.79
C LYS A 144 -2.30 8.60 17.55
N VAL A 145 -3.09 7.74 16.89
CA VAL A 145 -3.66 6.54 17.51
C VAL A 145 -2.88 5.26 17.18
N GLY A 146 -1.71 5.39 16.54
CA GLY A 146 -0.82 4.28 16.23
C GLY A 146 -1.07 3.59 14.88
N ILE A 147 -1.93 4.14 14.01
CA ILE A 147 -2.09 3.64 12.64
C ILE A 147 -1.04 4.31 11.76
N GLN A 148 -0.09 3.53 11.25
CA GLN A 148 0.94 4.04 10.34
C GLN A 148 0.30 4.41 9.00
N VAL A 149 0.62 5.59 8.45
CA VAL A 149 0.08 6.02 7.14
C VAL A 149 1.20 6.18 6.12
N LEU A 150 1.17 5.39 5.05
CA LEU A 150 2.03 5.53 3.89
C LEU A 150 1.29 6.35 2.83
N LEU A 151 1.93 7.40 2.30
CA LEU A 151 1.35 8.26 1.28
C LEU A 151 2.26 8.30 0.06
N GLY A 152 1.80 7.70 -1.03
CA GLY A 152 2.40 7.79 -2.35
C GLY A 152 1.58 8.70 -3.28
N GLY A 153 2.17 9.05 -4.42
CA GLY A 153 1.45 9.70 -5.51
C GLY A 153 2.16 9.52 -6.84
N SER A 154 1.43 9.64 -7.95
CA SER A 154 1.97 9.31 -9.29
C SER A 154 2.94 10.37 -9.85
N GLY A 155 2.90 11.61 -9.35
CA GLY A 155 3.67 12.73 -9.90
C GLY A 155 3.23 13.15 -11.31
N SER A 156 2.26 12.45 -11.90
CA SER A 156 1.64 12.75 -13.19
C SER A 156 0.66 13.91 -13.07
N SER A 157 0.39 14.58 -14.19
CA SER A 157 -0.66 15.59 -14.30
C SER A 157 -2.06 14.99 -14.47
N GLN A 158 -2.16 13.68 -14.71
CA GLN A 158 -3.40 12.93 -14.95
C GLN A 158 -3.36 11.57 -14.25
N PRO A 159 -4.52 11.04 -13.82
CA PRO A 159 -4.60 9.72 -13.19
C PRO A 159 -4.16 8.61 -14.15
N CYS A 160 -3.43 7.63 -13.63
CA CYS A 160 -3.07 6.40 -14.34
C CYS A 160 -4.12 5.28 -14.15
N GLY A 161 -5.11 5.49 -13.28
CA GLY A 161 -6.27 4.63 -13.07
C GLY A 161 -6.22 3.82 -11.78
N VAL A 162 -7.39 3.35 -11.32
CA VAL A 162 -7.55 2.69 -10.01
C VAL A 162 -6.67 1.45 -9.82
N GLY A 163 -6.50 0.63 -10.87
CA GLY A 163 -5.62 -0.55 -10.81
C GLY A 163 -4.16 -0.18 -10.61
N PHE A 164 -3.68 0.88 -11.28
CA PHE A 164 -2.34 1.41 -11.07
C PHE A 164 -2.17 1.90 -9.63
N ALA A 165 -3.13 2.70 -9.15
CA ALA A 165 -3.09 3.23 -7.78
C ALA A 165 -3.10 2.11 -6.72
N LYS A 166 -3.94 1.08 -6.88
CA LYS A 166 -3.97 -0.11 -6.00
C LYS A 166 -2.62 -0.81 -6.00
N ASN A 167 -2.03 -1.07 -7.17
CA ASN A 167 -0.73 -1.75 -7.26
C ASN A 167 0.38 -0.96 -6.57
N ARG A 168 0.43 0.37 -6.75
CA ARG A 168 1.43 1.21 -6.07
C ARG A 168 1.23 1.25 -4.55
N ALA A 169 -0.02 1.31 -4.09
CA ALA A 169 -0.34 1.21 -2.66
C ALA A 169 0.06 -0.16 -2.08
N VAL A 170 -0.11 -1.26 -2.83
CA VAL A 170 0.36 -2.59 -2.43
C VAL A 170 1.88 -2.64 -2.36
N GLU A 171 2.59 -2.16 -3.39
CA GLU A 171 4.05 -2.17 -3.46
C GLU A 171 4.70 -1.48 -2.24
N GLN A 172 4.18 -0.31 -1.83
CA GLN A 172 4.74 0.43 -0.70
C GLN A 172 4.34 -0.13 0.68
N SER A 173 3.25 -0.92 0.76
CA SER A 173 2.75 -1.48 2.03
C SER A 173 3.68 -2.53 2.62
N SER A 174 3.51 -2.88 3.91
CA SER A 174 4.33 -3.87 4.61
C SER A 174 3.56 -4.97 5.35
N GLY A 175 2.23 -4.90 5.35
CA GLY A 175 1.36 -5.79 6.09
C GLY A 175 1.40 -7.24 5.63
N THR A 176 1.18 -8.14 6.59
CA THR A 176 1.07 -9.59 6.33
C THR A 176 -0.16 -9.89 5.46
N TYR A 177 -1.25 -9.16 5.71
CA TYR A 177 -2.47 -9.22 4.91
C TYR A 177 -2.80 -7.87 4.31
N LEU A 178 -3.38 -7.88 3.12
CA LEU A 178 -3.89 -6.68 2.46
C LEU A 178 -5.38 -6.54 2.74
N CYS A 179 -5.93 -5.34 2.83
CA CYS A 179 -7.37 -5.09 2.90
C CYS A 179 -7.70 -3.93 1.97
N PHE A 180 -8.26 -4.21 0.80
CA PHE A 180 -8.58 -3.13 -0.15
C PHE A 180 -9.74 -2.29 0.38
N LEU A 181 -9.70 -0.98 0.17
CA LEU A 181 -10.77 -0.05 0.50
C LEU A 181 -10.81 1.01 -0.58
N ASP A 182 -11.94 1.17 -1.27
CA ASP A 182 -12.10 2.25 -2.24
C ASP A 182 -12.43 3.57 -1.51
N SER A 183 -12.02 4.70 -2.08
CA SER A 183 -12.08 6.01 -1.41
C SER A 183 -13.49 6.59 -1.21
N ASP A 184 -14.49 5.92 -1.79
CA ASP A 184 -15.92 6.20 -1.70
C ASP A 184 -16.70 5.17 -0.86
N ASP A 185 -16.00 4.22 -0.22
CA ASP A 185 -16.59 3.21 0.66
C ASP A 185 -16.40 3.53 2.16
N VAL A 186 -17.26 2.95 2.99
CA VAL A 186 -17.20 3.01 4.47
C VAL A 186 -17.16 1.59 5.02
N MET A 187 -16.15 1.30 5.83
CA MET A 187 -16.03 0.00 6.51
C MET A 187 -16.91 -0.07 7.76
N MET A 188 -17.55 -1.22 7.97
CA MET A 188 -18.12 -1.54 9.28
C MET A 188 -17.00 -1.67 10.33
N PRO A 189 -17.22 -1.26 11.60
CA PRO A 189 -16.17 -1.28 12.63
C PRO A 189 -15.53 -2.66 12.86
N GLN A 190 -16.27 -3.74 12.62
CA GLN A 190 -15.82 -5.12 12.88
C GLN A 190 -15.12 -5.77 11.67
N ARG A 191 -15.07 -5.10 10.52
CA ARG A 191 -14.72 -5.71 9.23
C ARG A 191 -13.34 -6.36 9.27
N ILE A 192 -12.29 -5.61 9.65
CA ILE A 192 -10.92 -6.14 9.66
C ILE A 192 -10.79 -7.32 10.62
N ARG A 193 -11.38 -7.23 11.82
CA ARG A 193 -11.33 -8.31 12.81
C ARG A 193 -12.01 -9.58 12.30
N LEU A 194 -13.18 -9.46 11.68
CA LEU A 194 -13.92 -10.63 11.20
C LEU A 194 -13.23 -11.29 10.00
N GLN A 195 -12.68 -10.50 9.08
CA GLN A 195 -11.87 -11.02 7.98
C GLN A 195 -10.59 -11.69 8.49
N TRP A 196 -9.95 -11.11 9.51
CA TRP A 196 -8.78 -11.70 10.18
C TRP A 196 -9.12 -13.06 10.83
N ASP A 197 -10.16 -13.12 11.66
CA ASP A 197 -10.59 -14.33 12.37
C ASP A 197 -10.99 -15.45 11.41
N ALA A 198 -11.63 -15.08 10.28
CA ALA A 198 -11.98 -16.02 9.23
C ALA A 198 -10.72 -16.56 8.51
N ASN A 199 -9.73 -15.70 8.24
CA ASN A 199 -8.48 -16.12 7.60
C ASN A 199 -7.65 -17.04 8.49
N LEU A 200 -7.66 -16.85 9.81
CA LEU A 200 -7.01 -17.79 10.74
C LEU A 200 -7.58 -19.22 10.63
N GLN A 201 -8.86 -19.36 10.32
CA GLN A 201 -9.50 -20.66 10.11
C GLN A 201 -9.21 -21.23 8.71
N HIS A 202 -8.98 -20.36 7.72
CA HIS A 202 -8.74 -20.73 6.34
C HIS A 202 -7.59 -19.91 5.71
N PRO A 203 -6.31 -20.21 5.99
CA PRO A 203 -5.17 -19.35 5.66
C PRO A 203 -4.90 -19.10 4.16
N LYS A 204 -5.57 -19.83 3.28
CA LYS A 204 -5.46 -19.74 1.81
C LYS A 204 -6.71 -19.15 1.15
N SER A 205 -7.63 -18.62 1.95
CA SER A 205 -8.89 -18.09 1.45
C SER A 205 -8.78 -16.61 1.10
N VAL A 206 -9.56 -16.22 0.10
CA VAL A 206 -9.88 -14.82 -0.18
C VAL A 206 -11.22 -14.53 0.49
N TRP A 207 -11.26 -13.48 1.30
CA TRP A 207 -12.53 -12.97 1.85
C TRP A 207 -12.97 -11.74 1.08
N MET A 208 -14.25 -11.73 0.72
CA MET A 208 -14.92 -10.61 0.06
C MET A 208 -16.09 -10.18 0.95
N ASP A 209 -16.29 -8.87 1.04
CA ASP A 209 -17.47 -8.33 1.70
C ASP A 209 -18.67 -8.40 0.75
N ASP A 210 -19.63 -9.27 1.05
CA ASP A 210 -20.99 -9.13 0.52
C ASP A 210 -21.82 -8.35 1.54
N LEU A 211 -22.67 -7.44 1.06
CA LEU A 211 -23.68 -6.71 1.86
C LEU A 211 -24.62 -7.65 2.65
N GLU A 212 -24.53 -8.97 2.41
CA GLU A 212 -25.24 -10.03 3.11
C GLU A 212 -24.33 -11.12 3.72
N TRP A 213 -23.13 -10.84 4.27
CA TRP A 213 -22.36 -11.82 5.08
C TRP A 213 -22.14 -13.22 4.45
N LYS A 214 -22.29 -13.37 3.12
CA LYS A 214 -22.06 -14.64 2.44
C LYS A 214 -20.59 -14.72 2.13
N CYS A 215 -19.86 -15.31 3.06
CA CYS A 215 -18.50 -15.78 2.90
C CYS A 215 -18.33 -16.61 1.62
N PHE A 216 -17.93 -16.00 0.51
CA PHE A 216 -17.48 -16.73 -0.68
C PHE A 216 -16.00 -17.07 -0.52
N THR A 217 -15.72 -18.23 0.08
CA THR A 217 -14.38 -18.82 0.02
C THR A 217 -14.15 -19.35 -1.40
N PHE A 218 -13.50 -18.57 -2.25
CA PHE A 218 -12.96 -19.13 -3.50
C PHE A 218 -11.75 -20.01 -3.16
N PHE A 219 -11.98 -21.33 -3.11
CA PHE A 219 -10.91 -22.30 -3.26
C PHE A 219 -10.44 -22.22 -4.71
N CYS A 220 -9.29 -21.59 -4.95
CA CYS A 220 -8.58 -21.76 -6.22
C CYS A 220 -8.08 -23.22 -6.22
N CYS A 221 -8.72 -24.07 -7.00
CA CYS A 221 -8.28 -25.42 -7.31
C CYS A 221 -7.95 -25.50 -8.80
#